data_AF-A0A9P6MF42-F1
#
_entry.id   AF-A0A9P6MF42-F1
#
_cell.length_a   1.000
_cell.length_b   1.000
_cell.length_c   1.000
_cell.angle_alpha   90.00
_cell.angle_beta   90.00
_cell.angle_gamma   90.00
#
_symmetry.space_group_name_H-M   'P 1'
#
loop_
_entity.id
_entity.type
_entity.pdbx_description
1 polymer ?
#
loop_
_entity_poly.entity_id
_entity_poly.type
_entity_poly.pdbx_seq_one_letter_code
_entity_poly.pdbx_strand_id
1 'polypeptide(L)'
;WALEQKDKEHVYLTNFVARFDLTNRESATEMFEHLIQSSNLPNKRRGFIASEYHKFQLHHADKFWAKHSLALAKQYLKLNSERTSKELACAAQDTAIYDAKTAY
;
A
#
# COMPACT_ATOMS: atom_id res chain seq x y z
N TRP A 1 6.53 -18.65 11.03
CA TRP A 1 7.78 -19.21 10.47
C TRP A 1 8.10 -18.40 9.22
N ALA A 2 9.28 -17.80 9.00
CA ALA A 2 10.57 -17.93 9.64
C ALA A 2 11.11 -16.52 9.98
N LEU A 3 11.59 -16.40 11.22
CA LEU A 3 12.36 -15.28 11.78
C LEU A 3 13.87 -15.46 11.49
N GLU A 4 14.23 -16.21 10.45
CA GLU A 4 15.60 -16.69 10.24
C GLU A 4 16.05 -16.53 8.77
N GLN A 5 15.97 -15.32 8.24
CA GLN A 5 17.01 -14.88 7.31
C GLN A 5 18.01 -14.03 8.09
N LYS A 6 19.14 -14.67 8.41
CA LYS A 6 20.30 -14.12 9.09
C LYS A 6 20.68 -12.75 8.52
N ASP A 7 20.83 -11.79 9.44
CA ASP A 7 21.53 -10.51 9.32
C ASP A 7 20.81 -9.29 8.73
N LYS A 8 19.54 -9.38 8.33
CA LYS A 8 18.79 -8.20 7.86
C LYS A 8 17.30 -8.24 8.26
N GLU A 9 17.02 -8.14 9.57
CA GLU A 9 15.66 -7.75 10.02
C GLU A 9 15.40 -6.28 9.65
N HIS A 10 14.94 -6.08 8.43
CA HIS A 10 14.58 -4.80 7.86
C HIS A 10 13.19 -4.36 8.32
N VAL A 11 13.03 -4.07 9.62
CA VAL A 11 11.88 -3.31 10.11
C VAL A 11 12.10 -1.84 9.74
N TYR A 12 11.95 -1.55 8.45
CA TYR A 12 11.92 -0.19 7.91
C TYR A 12 10.48 0.20 7.60
N LEU A 13 10.16 1.49 7.74
CA LEU A 13 8.83 2.03 7.46
C LEU A 13 8.30 1.57 6.10
N THR A 14 9.18 1.54 5.08
CA THR A 14 8.81 1.12 3.71
C THR A 14 8.29 -0.31 3.65
N ASN A 15 8.94 -1.24 4.35
CA ASN A 15 8.53 -2.64 4.41
C ASN A 15 7.27 -2.82 5.25
N PHE A 16 7.14 -2.04 6.33
CA PHE A 16 5.95 -2.03 7.17
C PHE A 16 4.72 -1.57 6.36
N VAL A 17 4.83 -0.44 5.67
CA VAL A 17 3.78 0.11 4.80
C VAL A 17 3.37 -0.88 3.72
N ALA A 18 4.34 -1.49 3.02
CA ALA A 18 4.05 -2.46 1.97
C ALA A 18 3.39 -3.75 2.50
N ARG A 19 3.80 -4.21 3.68
CA ARG A 19 3.32 -5.48 4.25
C ARG A 19 1.91 -5.39 4.83
N PHE A 20 1.54 -4.23 5.35
CA PHE A 20 0.22 -3.98 5.93
C PHE A 20 -0.70 -3.19 4.98
N ASP A 21 -0.28 -3.01 3.73
CA ASP A 21 -1.00 -2.26 2.69
C ASP A 21 -1.52 -0.90 3.16
N LEU A 22 -0.64 -0.15 3.85
CA LEU A 22 -1.02 1.10 4.48
C LEU A 22 -1.05 2.22 3.44
N THR A 23 -2.24 2.76 3.21
CA THR A 23 -2.46 3.78 2.19
C THR A 23 -2.32 5.20 2.73
N ASN A 24 -2.63 5.41 4.00
CA ASN A 24 -2.55 6.70 4.67
C ASN A 24 -1.16 6.93 5.28
N ARG A 25 -0.50 8.03 4.89
CA ARG A 25 0.83 8.43 5.39
C ARG A 25 0.85 8.62 6.91
N GLU A 26 -0.10 9.36 7.45
CA GLU A 26 -0.14 9.72 8.87
C GLU A 26 -0.37 8.49 9.74
N SER A 27 -1.42 7.72 9.45
CA SER A 27 -1.72 6.50 10.20
C SER A 27 -0.59 5.48 10.13
N ALA A 28 0.05 5.33 8.96
CA ALA A 28 1.17 4.42 8.82
C ALA A 28 2.41 4.86 9.62
N THR A 29 2.64 6.17 9.67
CA THR A 29 3.72 6.76 10.45
C THR A 29 3.47 6.55 11.95
N GLU A 30 2.27 6.88 12.42
CA GLU A 30 1.86 6.73 13.81
C GLU A 30 1.94 5.26 14.27
N MET A 31 1.39 4.33 13.48
CA MET A 31 1.48 2.89 13.80
C MET A 31 2.92 2.39 13.86
N PHE A 32 3.80 2.92 13.00
CA PHE A 32 5.21 2.55 13.02
C PHE A 32 5.95 3.14 14.23
N GLU A 33 5.63 4.37 14.62
CA GLU A 33 6.15 4.98 15.84
C GLU A 33 5.71 4.21 17.09
N HIS A 34 4.45 3.79 17.15
CA HIS A 34 3.95 2.89 18.20
C HIS A 34 4.68 1.55 18.22
N LEU A 35 4.98 0.98 17.05
CA LEU A 35 5.76 -0.26 16.96
C LEU A 35 7.14 -0.06 17.58
N ILE A 36 7.84 1.04 17.27
CA ILE A 36 9.16 1.36 17.85
C ILE A 36 9.06 1.49 19.37
N GLN A 37 8.03 2.16 19.88
CA GLN A 37 7.83 2.38 21.32
C GLN A 37 7.35 1.13 22.07
N SER A 38 6.95 0.06 21.37
CA SER A 38 6.45 -1.16 21.99
C SER A 38 7.45 -1.78 22.98
N SER A 39 6.95 -2.15 24.16
CA SER A 39 7.71 -2.87 25.20
C SER A 39 8.18 -4.26 24.75
N ASN A 40 7.56 -4.81 23.69
CA ASN A 40 7.93 -6.11 23.13
C ASN A 40 9.24 -6.07 22.31
N LEU A 41 9.76 -4.88 21.97
CA LEU A 41 11.04 -4.73 21.30
C LEU A 41 12.19 -4.59 22.31
N PRO A 42 13.27 -5.40 22.19
CA PRO A 42 14.48 -5.21 22.98
C PRO A 42 15.05 -3.80 22.81
N ASN A 43 15.53 -3.18 23.90
CA ASN A 43 16.02 -1.79 23.90
C ASN A 43 17.09 -1.51 22.83
N LYS A 44 18.04 -2.44 22.61
CA LYS A 44 19.06 -2.32 21.55
C LYS A 44 18.44 -2.23 20.16
N ARG A 45 17.43 -3.07 19.90
CA ARG A 45 16.71 -3.10 18.62
C ARG A 45 15.84 -1.86 18.44
N ARG A 46 15.17 -1.40 19.50
CA ARG A 46 14.43 -0.14 19.51
C ARG A 46 15.31 1.04 19.11
N GLY A 47 16.49 1.18 19.73
CA GLY A 47 17.43 2.25 19.43
C GLY A 47 17.91 2.21 17.96
N PHE A 48 18.20 1.01 17.44
CA PHE A 48 18.57 0.85 16.04
C PHE A 48 17.45 1.28 15.09
N ILE A 49 16.23 0.76 15.28
CA ILE A 49 15.08 1.09 14.41
C ILE A 49 14.77 2.58 14.50
N ALA A 50 14.79 3.17 15.70
CA ALA A 50 14.55 4.61 15.88
C ALA A 50 15.60 5.47 15.15
N SER A 51 16.89 5.10 15.22
CA SER A 51 17.97 5.81 14.52
C SER A 51 17.81 5.73 13.00
N GLU A 52 17.53 4.54 12.48
CA GLU A 52 17.32 4.34 11.04
C GLU A 52 16.04 5.03 10.55
N TYR A 53 14.98 5.02 11.35
CA TYR A 53 13.75 5.73 11.06
C TYR A 53 13.99 7.25 10.99
N HIS A 54 14.78 7.81 11.91
CA HIS A 54 15.14 9.22 11.88
C HIS A 54 15.93 9.59 10.61
N LYS A 55 16.91 8.77 10.21
CA LYS A 55 17.64 8.98 8.93
C LYS A 55 16.70 8.92 7.73
N PHE A 56 15.75 7.99 7.74
CA PHE A 56 14.73 7.87 6.71
C PHE A 56 13.86 9.13 6.64
N GLN A 57 13.41 9.65 7.78
CA GLN A 57 12.63 10.89 7.85
C GLN A 57 13.37 12.07 7.23
N LEU A 58 14.66 12.22 7.54
CA LEU A 58 15.47 13.34 7.05
C LEU A 58 15.77 13.28 5.54
N HIS A 59 15.99 12.08 4.97
CA HIS A 59 16.56 11.96 3.62
C HIS A 59 15.63 11.32 2.59
N HIS A 60 14.61 10.57 3.02
CA HIS A 60 13.90 9.65 2.13
C HIS A 60 12.37 9.69 2.25
N ALA A 61 11.81 10.25 3.33
CA ALA A 61 10.38 10.22 3.59
C ALA A 61 9.55 10.82 2.47
N ASP A 62 9.85 12.05 2.04
CA ASP A 62 9.03 12.72 1.02
C ASP A 62 9.08 12.00 -0.33
N LYS A 63 10.26 11.54 -0.74
CA LYS A 63 10.43 10.76 -1.98
C LYS A 63 9.69 9.43 -1.91
N PHE A 64 9.72 8.76 -0.76
CA PHE A 64 8.98 7.52 -0.56
C PHE A 64 7.47 7.75 -0.64
N TRP A 65 6.93 8.70 0.12
CA TRP A 65 5.49 8.95 0.17
C TRP A 65 4.95 9.46 -1.17
N ALA A 66 5.69 10.30 -1.89
CA ALA A 66 5.30 10.73 -3.23
C ALA A 66 5.20 9.54 -4.19
N LYS A 67 6.16 8.61 -4.14
CA LYS A 67 6.13 7.39 -4.96
C LYS A 67 4.98 6.46 -4.57
N HIS A 68 4.73 6.31 -3.27
CA HIS A 68 3.66 5.48 -2.75
C HIS A 68 2.28 6.00 -3.17
N SER A 69 2.02 7.29 -2.98
CA SER A 69 0.77 7.94 -3.42
C SER A 69 0.56 7.81 -4.93
N LEU A 70 1.63 7.95 -5.73
CA LEU A 70 1.54 7.74 -7.18
C LEU A 70 1.20 6.29 -7.54
N ALA A 71 1.79 5.31 -6.85
CA ALA A 71 1.49 3.90 -7.06
C ALA A 71 0.02 3.59 -6.74
N LEU A 72 -0.49 4.11 -5.62
CA LEU A 72 -1.89 3.98 -5.24
C LEU A 72 -2.81 4.62 -6.28
N ALA A 73 -2.52 5.86 -6.72
CA ALA A 73 -3.31 6.54 -7.74
C ALA A 73 -3.38 5.73 -9.05
N LYS A 74 -2.26 5.15 -9.49
CA LYS A 74 -2.22 4.26 -10.67
C LYS A 74 -3.09 3.02 -10.49
N GLN A 75 -3.08 2.42 -9.31
CA GLN A 75 -3.89 1.25 -9.00
C GLN A 75 -5.39 1.60 -9.02
N TYR A 76 -5.78 2.72 -8.41
CA TYR A 76 -7.17 3.20 -8.45
C TYR A 76 -7.64 3.48 -9.88
N LEU A 77 -6.82 4.14 -10.70
CA LEU A 77 -7.16 4.40 -12.10
C LEU A 77 -7.33 3.11 -12.89
N LYS A 78 -6.46 2.12 -12.68
CA LYS A 78 -6.57 0.82 -13.34
C LYS A 78 -7.88 0.12 -12.95
N LEU A 79 -8.19 0.05 -11.66
CA LEU A 79 -9.44 -0.57 -11.17
C LEU A 79 -10.69 0.12 -11.73
N ASN A 80 -10.69 1.46 -11.78
CA ASN A 80 -11.81 2.20 -12.35
C ASN A 80 -11.95 1.96 -13.86
N SER A 81 -10.84 1.95 -14.61
CA SER A 81 -10.89 1.67 -16.06
C SER A 81 -11.41 0.27 -16.38
N GLU A 82 -11.03 -0.73 -15.58
CA GLU A 82 -11.52 -2.10 -15.70
C GLU A 82 -13.01 -2.20 -15.36
N ARG A 83 -13.46 -1.48 -14.33
CA ARG A 83 -14.87 -1.42 -13.95
C ARG A 83 -15.73 -0.78 -15.05
N THR A 84 -15.34 0.39 -15.55
CA THR A 84 -16.06 1.06 -16.64
C THR A 84 -16.11 0.20 -17.89
N SER A 85 -15.01 -0.50 -18.23
CA SER A 85 -14.98 -1.41 -19.38
C SER A 85 -15.97 -2.56 -19.25
N LYS A 86 -16.10 -3.14 -18.05
CA LYS A 86 -17.07 -4.21 -17.76
C LYS A 86 -18.51 -3.69 -17.82
N GLU A 87 -18.80 -2.52 -17.25
CA GLU A 87 -20.13 -1.91 -17.28
C GLU A 87 -20.56 -1.58 -18.71
N LEU A 88 -19.66 -1.06 -19.55
CA LEU A 88 -19.91 -0.83 -20.97
C LEU A 88 -20.15 -2.14 -21.75
N ALA A 89 -19.39 -3.19 -21.44
CA ALA A 89 -19.58 -4.50 -22.07
C ALA A 89 -20.96 -5.10 -21.73
N CYS A 90 -21.41 -5.00 -20.48
CA CYS A 90 -22.75 -5.43 -20.08
C CYS A 90 -23.84 -4.62 -20.78
N ALA A 91 -23.72 -3.28 -20.80
CA ALA A 91 -24.70 -2.42 -21.46
C ALA A 91 -24.81 -2.69 -22.97
N ALA A 92 -23.68 -2.99 -23.64
CA ALA A 92 -23.67 -3.38 -25.05
C ALA A 92 -24.35 -4.74 -25.29
N GLN A 93 -24.16 -5.71 -24.40
CA GLN A 93 -24.85 -7.01 -24.47
C GLN A 93 -26.35 -6.86 -24.24
N ASP A 94 -26.77 -6.08 -23.25
CA ASP A 94 -28.18 -5.86 -22.96
C ASP A 94 -28.91 -5.16 -24.13
N THR A 95 -28.25 -4.18 -24.76
CA THR A 95 -28.76 -3.53 -25.98
C THR A 95 -28.89 -4.54 -27.11
N ALA A 96 -27.86 -5.35 -27.37
CA ALA A 96 -27.90 -6.36 -28.42
C ALA A 96 -29.01 -7.41 -28.20
N ILE A 97 -29.27 -7.81 -26.94
CA ILE A 97 -30.35 -8.72 -26.59
C ILE A 97 -31.72 -8.06 -26.80
N TYR A 98 -31.87 -6.78 -26.45
CA TYR A 98 -33.10 -6.02 -26.66
C TYR A 98 -33.42 -5.86 -28.15
N ASP A 99 -32.42 -5.50 -28.96
CA ASP A 99 -32.56 -5.35 -30.40
C ASP A 99 -32.92 -6.69 -31.07
N ALA A 100 -32.30 -7.80 -30.63
CA ALA A 100 -32.62 -9.14 -31.13
C ALA A 100 -34.06 -9.59 -30.78
N LYS A 101 -34.61 -9.14 -29.64
CA LYS A 101 -35.99 -9.46 -29.22
C LYS A 101 -37.05 -8.61 -29.92
N THR A 102 -36.71 -7.40 -30.35
CA THR A 102 -37.65 -6.48 -31.02
C THR A 102 -37.65 -6.63 -32.55
N ALA A 103 -36.71 -7.38 -33.10
CA ALA A 103 -36.62 -7.70 -34.53
C ALA A 103 -37.51 -8.88 -35.00
N TYR A 104 -38.27 -9.50 -34.10
CA TYR A 104 -39.26 -10.57 -34.36
C TYR A 104 -40.66 -10.13 -33.96
#